data_AF-A0A2H0D4M5-F1
#
_entry.id   AF-A0A2H0D4M5-F1
#
_cell.length_a   1.000
_cell.length_b   1.000
_cell.length_c   1.000
_cell.angle_alpha   90.00
_cell.angle_beta   90.00
_cell.angle_gamma   90.00
#
_symmetry.space_group_name_H-M   'P 1'
#
loop_
_entity.id
_entity.type
_entity.pdbx_description
1 polymer ?
#
loop_
_entity_poly.entity_id
_entity_poly.type
_entity_poly.pdbx_seq_one_letter_code
_entity_poly.pdbx_strand_id
1 'polypeptide(L)'
;MINKRTGDFSNVDFVSGETILIDKPLHWSSFKVIHKLRQIIGVKKIGHAGTLDPLATGLLIICTGKKTKQISTFQDLQKIYTGTITLGGITASMDSEMEVMDHKPFEQITEEEIYGAKKYFEGVIEQTPPMYSAVNYGGKKLYELARKGKTVVRSSRTITVYHFLINKIDLPRIDFEITCSKGTYIRVLAHDLGEKLGCGAYLSSLRRTAIGDFSVSDALTVEEFSEKHGENTLHLAHGAV
;
A
#
# COMPACT_ATOMS: atom_id res chain seq x y z
N MET A 1 -16.17 14.31 3.33
CA MET A 1 -14.96 13.46 3.47
C MET A 1 -14.89 13.04 4.93
N ILE A 2 -14.75 11.75 5.17
CA ILE A 2 -14.77 11.14 6.50
C ILE A 2 -13.35 10.80 6.92
N ASN A 3 -12.96 11.28 8.09
CA ASN A 3 -11.63 11.13 8.68
C ASN A 3 -11.72 11.25 10.22
N LYS A 4 -10.58 11.22 10.93
CA LYS A 4 -10.54 11.30 12.40
C LYS A 4 -11.22 12.53 12.97
N ARG A 5 -11.18 13.67 12.26
CA ARG A 5 -11.77 14.95 12.67
C ARG A 5 -13.28 15.02 12.41
N THR A 6 -13.85 14.06 11.70
CA THR A 6 -15.31 13.97 11.52
C THR A 6 -15.95 13.64 12.87
N GLY A 7 -16.72 14.60 13.40
CA GLY A 7 -17.34 14.53 14.73
C GLY A 7 -18.51 13.55 14.81
N ASP A 8 -19.53 13.73 13.98
CA ASP A 8 -20.65 12.80 13.84
C ASP A 8 -20.87 12.40 12.37
N PHE A 9 -21.55 11.27 12.17
CA PHE A 9 -21.91 10.77 10.84
C PHE A 9 -23.39 11.01 10.49
N SER A 10 -24.09 11.90 11.23
CA SER A 10 -25.53 12.11 11.09
C SER A 10 -25.93 12.64 9.71
N ASN A 11 -25.09 13.46 9.10
CA ASN A 11 -25.30 14.05 7.77
C ASN A 11 -24.59 13.29 6.63
N VAL A 12 -24.15 12.05 6.89
CA VAL A 12 -23.39 11.28 5.92
C VAL A 12 -24.33 10.50 5.00
N ASP A 13 -24.25 10.78 3.70
CA ASP A 13 -24.95 10.02 2.67
C ASP A 13 -24.00 9.13 1.86
N PHE A 14 -23.84 7.89 2.31
CA PHE A 14 -23.00 6.91 1.62
C PHE A 14 -23.54 6.50 0.24
N VAL A 15 -24.84 6.67 -0.03
CA VAL A 15 -25.48 6.33 -1.31
C VAL A 15 -25.17 7.40 -2.35
N SER A 16 -25.34 8.68 -2.00
CA SER A 16 -24.90 9.79 -2.85
C SER A 16 -23.39 9.79 -3.04
N GLY A 17 -22.64 9.47 -1.97
CA GLY A 17 -21.25 9.05 -2.05
C GLY A 17 -20.31 9.87 -1.17
N GLU A 18 -19.41 9.15 -0.49
CA GLU A 18 -18.39 9.72 0.38
C GLU A 18 -16.98 9.30 0.02
N THR A 19 -16.02 10.10 0.49
CA THR A 19 -14.60 9.75 0.51
C THR A 19 -14.20 9.51 1.95
N ILE A 20 -13.59 8.37 2.23
CA ILE A 20 -13.27 7.89 3.58
C ILE A 20 -11.78 7.59 3.63
N LEU A 21 -11.08 8.11 4.63
CA LEU A 21 -9.67 7.79 4.88
C LEU A 21 -9.59 6.68 5.92
N ILE A 22 -9.08 5.51 5.54
CA ILE A 22 -8.89 4.37 6.45
C ILE A 22 -7.41 4.04 6.60
N ASP A 23 -6.94 3.84 7.82
CA ASP A 23 -5.65 3.22 8.13
C ASP A 23 -5.82 1.70 8.06
N LYS A 24 -5.35 1.09 6.97
CA LYS A 24 -5.49 -0.34 6.74
C LYS A 24 -4.61 -1.11 7.74
N PRO A 25 -5.18 -2.03 8.55
CA PRO A 25 -4.39 -2.83 9.47
C PRO A 25 -3.55 -3.88 8.74
N LEU A 26 -2.54 -4.40 9.43
CA LEU A 26 -1.69 -5.49 8.96
C LEU A 26 -2.52 -6.77 8.73
N HIS A 27 -2.09 -7.61 7.79
CA HIS A 27 -2.74 -8.87 7.38
C HIS A 27 -4.12 -8.74 6.72
N TRP A 28 -4.68 -7.54 6.63
CA TRP A 28 -5.92 -7.32 5.89
C TRP A 28 -5.64 -6.98 4.42
N SER A 29 -6.28 -7.67 3.48
CA SER A 29 -6.30 -7.18 2.10
C SER A 29 -7.12 -5.89 1.99
N SER A 30 -6.82 -5.06 0.99
CA SER A 30 -7.64 -3.87 0.70
C SER A 30 -9.12 -4.25 0.45
N PHE A 31 -9.38 -5.40 -0.17
CA PHE A 31 -10.74 -5.92 -0.37
C PHE A 31 -11.43 -6.35 0.93
N LYS A 32 -10.67 -6.86 1.92
CA LYS A 32 -11.23 -7.19 3.24
C LYS A 32 -11.73 -5.93 3.95
N VAL A 33 -11.00 -4.81 3.86
CA VAL A 33 -11.47 -3.51 4.37
C VAL A 33 -12.76 -3.08 3.67
N ILE A 34 -12.79 -3.14 2.33
CA ILE A 34 -13.99 -2.80 1.55
C ILE A 34 -15.19 -3.66 1.97
N HIS A 35 -14.99 -4.97 2.16
CA HIS A 35 -16.05 -5.86 2.60
C HIS A 35 -16.57 -5.48 3.99
N LYS A 36 -15.67 -5.22 4.95
CA LYS A 36 -16.06 -4.82 6.30
C LYS A 36 -16.83 -3.50 6.31
N LEU A 37 -16.35 -2.46 5.61
CA LEU A 37 -17.04 -1.18 5.52
C LEU A 37 -18.40 -1.31 4.82
N ARG A 38 -18.53 -2.17 3.80
CA ARG A 38 -19.81 -2.46 3.17
C ARG A 38 -20.84 -3.02 4.16
N GLN A 39 -20.42 -3.91 5.06
CA GLN A 39 -21.30 -4.46 6.10
C GLN A 39 -21.71 -3.38 7.10
N ILE A 40 -20.80 -2.46 7.43
CA ILE A 40 -21.07 -1.37 8.39
C ILE A 40 -22.09 -0.38 7.80
N ILE A 41 -21.88 0.09 6.55
CA ILE A 41 -22.66 1.20 5.97
C ILE A 41 -23.86 0.76 5.12
N GLY A 42 -23.99 -0.54 4.80
CA GLY A 42 -25.08 -1.08 3.99
C GLY A 42 -25.06 -0.74 2.48
N VAL A 43 -24.02 -0.07 1.96
CA VAL A 43 -23.96 0.36 0.55
C VAL A 43 -23.14 -0.59 -0.32
N LYS A 44 -23.76 -1.12 -1.39
CA LYS A 44 -23.11 -2.03 -2.34
C LYS A 44 -21.96 -1.37 -3.13
N LYS A 45 -22.14 -0.12 -3.55
CA LYS A 45 -21.19 0.60 -4.41
C LYS A 45 -20.11 1.29 -3.59
N ILE A 46 -18.98 0.60 -3.43
CA ILE A 46 -17.81 1.02 -2.65
C ILE A 46 -16.53 0.51 -3.34
N GLY A 47 -15.46 1.31 -3.33
CA GLY A 47 -14.17 0.97 -3.93
C GLY A 47 -13.02 1.73 -3.28
N HIS A 48 -11.76 1.33 -3.55
CA HIS A 48 -10.56 1.96 -2.99
C HIS A 48 -9.66 2.55 -4.08
N ALA A 49 -8.86 3.55 -3.71
CA ALA A 49 -8.01 4.33 -4.60
C ALA A 49 -6.55 3.88 -4.61
N GLY A 50 -6.36 2.57 -4.80
CA GLY A 50 -5.04 1.94 -4.89
C GLY A 50 -4.87 0.84 -3.86
N THR A 51 -4.46 -0.33 -4.32
CA THR A 51 -4.26 -1.51 -3.46
C THR A 51 -3.09 -1.29 -2.51
N LEU A 52 -3.24 -1.78 -1.29
CA LEU A 52 -2.14 -2.14 -0.39
C LEU A 52 -2.17 -3.65 -0.19
N ASP A 53 -0.99 -4.25 -0.29
CA ASP A 53 -0.78 -5.68 -0.04
C ASP A 53 -1.12 -6.03 1.41
N PRO A 54 -1.43 -7.30 1.72
CA PRO A 54 -1.81 -7.71 3.09
C PRO A 54 -0.77 -7.34 4.14
N LEU A 55 0.52 -7.46 3.82
CA LEU A 55 1.63 -7.13 4.73
C LEU A 55 1.99 -5.64 4.77
N ALA A 56 1.39 -4.82 3.92
CA ALA A 56 1.50 -3.37 4.02
C ALA A 56 0.46 -2.82 4.99
N THR A 57 0.68 -1.64 5.57
CA THR A 57 -0.32 -0.90 6.39
C THR A 57 -0.51 0.52 5.84
N GLY A 58 -1.40 1.28 6.46
CA GLY A 58 -1.49 2.71 6.22
C GLY A 58 -2.64 3.13 5.32
N LEU A 59 -2.51 4.33 4.75
CA LEU A 59 -3.61 5.06 4.15
C LEU A 59 -4.24 4.31 2.96
N LEU A 60 -5.53 4.05 3.08
CA LEU A 60 -6.41 3.53 2.05
C LEU A 60 -7.58 4.51 1.85
N ILE A 61 -7.57 5.24 0.74
CA ILE A 61 -8.70 6.10 0.36
C ILE A 61 -9.81 5.22 -0.20
N ILE A 62 -11.01 5.36 0.37
CA ILE A 62 -12.21 4.62 -0.02
C ILE A 62 -13.25 5.61 -0.52
N CYS A 63 -13.95 5.22 -1.58
CA CYS A 63 -15.05 6.01 -2.14
C CYS A 63 -16.33 5.17 -2.15
N THR A 64 -17.47 5.80 -1.89
CA THR A 64 -18.80 5.19 -1.99
C THR A 64 -19.67 5.88 -3.03
N GLY A 65 -20.79 5.26 -3.43
CA GLY A 65 -21.84 5.91 -4.21
C GLY A 65 -21.36 6.50 -5.53
N LYS A 66 -21.70 7.78 -5.81
CA LYS A 66 -21.25 8.47 -7.03
C LYS A 66 -19.77 8.84 -7.00
N LYS A 67 -19.17 9.03 -5.81
CA LYS A 67 -17.75 9.38 -5.64
C LYS A 67 -16.79 8.26 -6.05
N THR A 68 -17.24 7.02 -6.24
CA THR A 68 -16.37 5.97 -6.84
C THR A 68 -15.85 6.36 -8.23
N LYS A 69 -16.50 7.29 -8.94
CA LYS A 69 -16.02 7.84 -10.21
C LYS A 69 -14.73 8.66 -10.08
N GLN A 70 -14.39 9.11 -8.87
CA GLN A 70 -13.17 9.88 -8.57
C GLN A 70 -12.00 8.98 -8.16
N ILE A 71 -12.16 7.66 -8.13
CA ILE A 71 -11.09 6.75 -7.70
C ILE A 71 -9.81 6.94 -8.51
N SER A 72 -9.92 7.14 -9.82
CA SER A 72 -8.77 7.34 -10.71
C SER A 72 -7.99 8.61 -10.36
N THR A 73 -8.65 9.69 -9.94
CA THR A 73 -7.96 10.95 -9.61
C THR A 73 -7.06 10.78 -8.40
N PHE A 74 -7.51 10.05 -7.37
CA PHE A 74 -6.67 9.72 -6.22
C PHE A 74 -5.57 8.71 -6.58
N GLN A 75 -5.87 7.75 -7.47
CA GLN A 75 -4.88 6.78 -7.95
C GLN A 75 -3.76 7.43 -8.76
N ASP A 76 -3.97 8.63 -9.30
CA ASP A 76 -2.95 9.34 -10.08
C ASP A 76 -2.03 10.21 -9.22
N LEU A 77 -2.42 10.53 -7.98
CA LEU A 77 -1.60 11.32 -7.04
C LEU A 77 -0.29 10.60 -6.67
N GLN A 78 0.72 11.35 -6.25
CA GLN A 78 1.92 10.77 -5.65
C GLN A 78 1.59 10.03 -4.35
N LYS A 79 2.45 9.09 -3.96
CA LYS A 79 2.33 8.35 -2.69
C LYS A 79 3.63 8.43 -1.92
N ILE A 80 3.51 8.48 -0.60
CA ILE A 80 4.64 8.41 0.31
C ILE A 80 4.54 7.10 1.09
N TYR A 81 5.64 6.38 1.12
CA TYR A 81 5.78 5.12 1.84
C TYR A 81 6.96 5.18 2.79
N THR A 82 6.79 4.62 3.98
CA THR A 82 7.89 4.27 4.87
C THR A 82 7.96 2.77 5.03
N GLY A 83 9.10 2.23 5.42
CA GLY A 83 9.24 0.79 5.61
C GLY A 83 10.67 0.38 5.88
N THR A 84 10.89 -0.92 5.82
CA THR A 84 12.18 -1.57 6.05
C THR A 84 12.51 -2.49 4.88
N ILE A 85 13.71 -2.33 4.34
CA ILE A 85 14.36 -3.29 3.43
C ILE A 85 15.27 -4.18 4.27
N THR A 86 15.23 -5.50 4.06
CA THR A 86 16.15 -6.44 4.71
C THR A 86 17.10 -7.03 3.67
N LEU A 87 18.40 -6.84 3.88
CA LEU A 87 19.48 -7.39 3.04
C LEU A 87 19.78 -8.86 3.36
N GLY A 88 20.52 -9.52 2.47
CA GLY A 88 21.10 -10.84 2.72
C GLY A 88 20.21 -12.02 2.34
N GLY A 89 19.20 -11.79 1.51
CA GLY A 89 18.33 -12.82 0.96
C GLY A 89 17.22 -12.24 0.11
N ILE A 90 16.54 -13.09 -0.64
CA ILE A 90 15.40 -12.73 -1.49
C ILE A 90 14.19 -13.59 -1.14
N THR A 91 13.00 -13.16 -1.56
CA THR A 91 11.77 -13.97 -1.46
C THR A 91 11.06 -14.00 -2.80
N ALA A 92 10.30 -15.06 -3.07
CA ALA A 92 9.55 -15.18 -4.32
C ALA A 92 8.51 -14.06 -4.53
N SER A 93 7.98 -13.49 -3.44
CA SER A 93 7.04 -12.36 -3.46
C SER A 93 7.74 -11.00 -3.43
N MET A 94 9.07 -10.95 -3.22
CA MET A 94 9.88 -9.74 -2.98
C MET A 94 9.52 -8.97 -1.69
N ASP A 95 8.63 -9.53 -0.88
CA ASP A 95 8.26 -9.08 0.45
C ASP A 95 8.30 -10.26 1.44
N SER A 96 7.92 -10.05 2.69
CA SER A 96 7.95 -11.08 3.73
C SER A 96 6.80 -12.12 3.67
N GLU A 97 6.01 -12.20 2.57
CA GLU A 97 4.92 -13.20 2.43
C GLU A 97 5.46 -14.62 2.22
N MET A 98 6.61 -14.77 1.55
CA MET A 98 7.21 -16.06 1.21
C MET A 98 8.51 -16.29 1.99
N GLU A 99 8.95 -17.55 2.05
CA GLU A 99 10.22 -17.92 2.68
C GLU A 99 11.41 -17.19 2.04
N VAL A 100 12.37 -16.83 2.90
CA VAL A 100 13.64 -16.24 2.48
C VAL A 100 14.52 -17.33 1.86
N MET A 101 15.17 -16.98 0.77
CA MET A 101 16.07 -17.84 -0.01
C MET A 101 17.29 -17.06 -0.49
N ASP A 102 18.26 -17.77 -1.08
CA ASP A 102 19.51 -17.21 -1.60
C ASP A 102 20.24 -16.32 -0.57
N HIS A 103 20.47 -16.88 0.62
CA HIS A 103 21.16 -16.19 1.70
C HIS A 103 22.60 -15.85 1.30
N LYS A 104 22.94 -14.56 1.35
CA LYS A 104 24.28 -14.05 1.02
C LYS A 104 24.83 -13.16 2.14
N PRO A 105 26.16 -13.11 2.33
CA PRO A 105 26.78 -12.17 3.26
C PRO A 105 26.42 -10.73 2.93
N PHE A 106 26.21 -9.91 3.96
CA PHE A 106 25.87 -8.48 3.86
C PHE A 106 26.69 -7.62 4.83
N GLU A 107 27.45 -8.23 5.73
CA GLU A 107 28.16 -7.59 6.84
C GLU A 107 29.25 -6.63 6.39
N GLN A 108 29.74 -6.78 5.15
CA GLN A 108 30.74 -5.91 4.55
C GLN A 108 30.15 -4.72 3.81
N ILE A 109 28.82 -4.68 3.63
CA ILE A 109 28.16 -3.59 2.92
C ILE A 109 28.25 -2.31 3.77
N THR A 110 28.82 -1.28 3.16
CA THR A 110 29.01 0.02 3.79
C THR A 110 27.80 0.93 3.59
N GLU A 111 27.66 1.95 4.43
CA GLU A 111 26.63 2.97 4.23
C GLU A 111 26.82 3.70 2.90
N GLU A 112 28.08 3.98 2.52
CA GLU A 112 28.45 4.63 1.26
C GLU A 112 27.96 3.83 0.05
N GLU A 113 28.07 2.51 0.08
CA GLU A 113 27.56 1.63 -0.98
C GLU A 113 26.03 1.67 -1.04
N ILE A 114 25.34 1.67 0.11
CA ILE A 114 23.87 1.79 0.17
C ILE A 114 23.42 3.13 -0.42
N TYR A 115 24.03 4.24 -0.01
CA TYR A 115 23.74 5.58 -0.53
C TYR A 115 24.15 5.72 -2.01
N GLY A 116 25.19 5.03 -2.45
CA GLY A 116 25.59 4.97 -3.85
C GLY A 116 24.57 4.20 -4.70
N ALA A 117 24.12 3.05 -4.22
CA ALA A 117 23.16 2.19 -4.90
C ALA A 117 21.76 2.83 -4.99
N LYS A 118 21.28 3.51 -3.93
CA LYS A 118 19.95 4.13 -3.94
C LYS A 118 19.76 5.14 -5.08
N LYS A 119 20.83 5.85 -5.47
CA LYS A 119 20.80 6.91 -6.50
C LYS A 119 20.35 6.40 -7.86
N TYR A 120 20.58 5.12 -8.17
CA TYR A 120 20.12 4.50 -9.42
C TYR A 120 18.61 4.37 -9.51
N PHE A 121 17.92 4.48 -8.38
CA PHE A 121 16.47 4.32 -8.29
C PHE A 121 15.74 5.65 -8.12
N GLU A 122 16.45 6.78 -8.04
CA GLU A 122 15.85 8.12 -7.99
C GLU A 122 15.64 8.67 -9.41
N GLY A 123 14.51 9.36 -9.63
CA GLY A 123 14.12 9.89 -10.93
C GLY A 123 13.20 8.96 -11.74
N VAL A 124 13.24 9.12 -13.06
CA VAL A 124 12.40 8.35 -14.00
C VAL A 124 13.10 7.04 -14.32
N ILE A 125 12.46 5.92 -14.00
CA ILE A 125 13.01 4.57 -14.23
C ILE A 125 11.95 3.63 -14.79
N GLU A 126 12.40 2.55 -15.41
CA GLU A 126 11.56 1.45 -15.87
C GLU A 126 11.46 0.37 -14.79
N GLN A 127 10.23 -0.05 -14.47
CA GLN A 127 10.00 -1.11 -13.51
C GLN A 127 9.11 -2.20 -14.12
N THR A 128 9.56 -3.45 -14.01
CA THR A 128 8.72 -4.61 -14.36
C THR A 128 7.85 -4.97 -13.15
N PRO A 129 6.52 -5.02 -13.29
CA PRO A 129 5.66 -5.47 -12.20
C PRO A 129 6.00 -6.90 -11.75
N PRO A 130 5.98 -7.19 -10.45
CA PRO A 130 6.28 -8.52 -9.92
C PRO A 130 5.16 -9.52 -10.24
N MET A 131 5.48 -10.81 -10.21
CA MET A 131 4.48 -11.89 -10.41
C MET A 131 3.36 -11.85 -9.38
N TYR A 132 3.66 -11.55 -8.12
CA TYR A 132 2.66 -11.48 -7.04
C TYR A 132 1.87 -10.16 -7.03
N SER A 133 1.37 -9.68 -8.18
CA SER A 133 0.70 -8.38 -8.28
C SER A 133 -0.76 -8.46 -8.72
N ALA A 134 -1.51 -7.37 -8.52
CA ALA A 134 -2.90 -7.23 -8.93
C ALA A 134 -3.07 -6.86 -10.42
N VAL A 135 -2.00 -6.90 -11.22
CA VAL A 135 -2.06 -6.69 -12.67
C VAL A 135 -2.90 -7.80 -13.31
N ASN A 136 -3.71 -7.42 -14.30
CA ASN A 136 -4.53 -8.37 -15.05
C ASN A 136 -3.77 -8.85 -16.29
N TYR A 137 -3.75 -10.16 -16.51
CA TYR A 137 -3.17 -10.82 -17.69
C TYR A 137 -4.13 -11.91 -18.17
N GLY A 138 -4.65 -11.77 -19.38
CA GLY A 138 -5.60 -12.74 -19.96
C GLY A 138 -6.85 -12.99 -19.11
N GLY A 139 -7.35 -11.95 -18.42
CA GLY A 139 -8.53 -12.02 -17.55
C GLY A 139 -8.27 -12.54 -16.13
N LYS A 140 -7.02 -12.91 -15.79
CA LYS A 140 -6.62 -13.39 -14.45
C LYS A 140 -5.65 -12.43 -13.78
N LYS A 141 -5.61 -12.42 -12.46
CA LYS A 141 -4.63 -11.63 -11.71
C LYS A 141 -3.28 -12.34 -11.66
N LEU A 142 -2.17 -11.61 -11.77
CA LEU A 142 -0.83 -12.23 -11.77
C LEU A 142 -0.54 -13.02 -10.50
N TYR A 143 -0.98 -12.54 -9.33
CA TYR A 143 -0.80 -13.29 -8.07
C TYR A 143 -1.52 -14.66 -8.08
N GLU A 144 -2.63 -14.81 -8.82
CA GLU A 144 -3.34 -16.09 -8.94
C GLU A 144 -2.56 -17.09 -9.80
N LEU A 145 -1.78 -16.61 -10.76
CA LEU A 145 -0.88 -17.41 -11.58
C LEU A 145 0.38 -17.77 -10.79
N ALA A 146 0.95 -16.80 -10.07
CA ALA A 146 2.16 -16.99 -9.27
C ALA A 146 1.98 -18.08 -8.19
N ARG A 147 0.84 -18.07 -7.48
CA ARG A 147 0.48 -19.10 -6.49
C ARG A 147 0.28 -20.49 -7.09
N LYS A 148 0.13 -20.60 -8.42
CA LYS A 148 0.07 -21.87 -9.16
C LYS A 148 1.42 -22.24 -9.79
N GLY A 149 2.51 -21.57 -9.41
CA GLY A 149 3.84 -21.77 -9.98
C GLY A 149 3.98 -21.32 -11.43
N LYS A 150 3.05 -20.52 -11.96
CA LYS A 150 3.08 -20.06 -13.36
C LYS A 150 3.72 -18.68 -13.46
N THR A 151 4.66 -18.53 -14.38
CA THR A 151 5.31 -17.27 -14.72
C THR A 151 4.82 -16.76 -16.07
N VAL A 152 4.76 -15.42 -16.22
CA VAL A 152 4.43 -14.76 -17.48
C VAL A 152 5.37 -13.58 -17.71
N VAL A 153 5.66 -13.28 -18.97
CA VAL A 153 6.39 -12.07 -19.35
C VAL A 153 5.49 -10.86 -19.08
N ARG A 154 6.03 -9.83 -18.45
CA ARG A 154 5.30 -8.58 -18.14
C ARG A 154 6.05 -7.42 -18.77
N SER A 155 5.32 -6.49 -19.35
CA SER A 155 5.92 -5.25 -19.85
C SER A 155 6.38 -4.36 -18.69
N SER A 156 7.57 -3.78 -18.84
CA SER A 156 8.03 -2.68 -18.00
C SER A 156 7.11 -1.48 -18.13
N ARG A 157 7.10 -0.67 -17.08
CA ARG A 157 6.36 0.59 -17.02
C ARG A 157 7.26 1.66 -16.46
N THR A 158 7.17 2.84 -17.05
CA THR A 158 7.80 4.04 -16.54
C THR A 158 7.16 4.45 -15.22
N ILE A 159 7.98 4.61 -14.19
CA ILE A 159 7.60 5.20 -12.90
C ILE A 159 8.58 6.32 -12.55
N THR A 160 8.22 7.12 -11.56
CA THR A 160 9.10 8.15 -11.01
C THR A 160 9.23 7.97 -9.51
N VAL A 161 10.46 7.85 -9.04
CA VAL A 161 10.80 7.96 -7.62
C VAL A 161 11.30 9.38 -7.40
N TYR A 162 10.46 10.22 -6.79
CA TYR A 162 10.77 11.63 -6.56
C TYR A 162 11.82 11.78 -5.46
N HIS A 163 11.71 10.98 -4.39
CA HIS A 163 12.64 10.96 -3.27
C HIS A 163 12.81 9.53 -2.76
N PHE A 164 14.05 9.15 -2.45
CA PHE A 164 14.37 7.93 -1.72
C PHE A 164 15.31 8.27 -0.55
N LEU A 165 14.72 8.47 0.63
CA LEU A 165 15.45 8.78 1.86
C LEU A 165 15.76 7.49 2.63
N ILE A 166 16.97 7.41 3.17
CA ILE A 166 17.38 6.38 4.12
C ILE A 166 17.36 7.02 5.50
N ASN A 167 16.51 6.50 6.39
CA ASN A 167 16.29 7.07 7.71
C ASN A 167 17.20 6.44 8.77
N LYS A 168 17.49 5.14 8.62
CA LYS A 168 18.36 4.38 9.53
C LYS A 168 18.95 3.18 8.80
N ILE A 169 20.23 2.90 9.06
CA ILE A 169 20.91 1.68 8.64
C ILE A 169 21.28 0.91 9.91
N ASP A 170 20.80 -0.33 10.03
CA ASP A 170 21.01 -1.24 11.16
C ASP A 170 21.01 -2.67 10.61
N LEU A 171 22.13 -3.03 9.96
CA LEU A 171 22.19 -4.21 9.10
C LEU A 171 21.71 -5.49 9.81
N PRO A 172 20.91 -6.34 9.13
CA PRO A 172 20.56 -6.28 7.71
C PRO A 172 19.42 -5.31 7.36
N ARG A 173 18.92 -4.51 8.30
CA ARG A 173 17.74 -3.66 8.12
C ARG A 173 18.10 -2.24 7.69
N ILE A 174 17.35 -1.74 6.70
CA ILE A 174 17.47 -0.36 6.19
C ILE A 174 16.07 0.25 6.21
N ASP A 175 15.86 1.24 7.07
CA ASP A 175 14.60 1.97 7.15
C ASP A 175 14.61 3.14 6.17
N PHE A 176 13.51 3.33 5.44
CA PHE A 176 13.43 4.30 4.35
C PHE A 176 12.14 5.12 4.38
N GLU A 177 12.16 6.20 3.59
CA GLU A 177 10.98 6.89 3.09
C GLU A 177 11.10 7.09 1.58
N ILE A 178 10.05 6.73 0.83
CA ILE A 178 9.99 6.88 -0.63
C ILE A 178 8.75 7.66 -1.02
N THR A 179 8.97 8.71 -1.83
CA THR A 179 7.90 9.41 -2.55
C THR A 179 7.92 9.00 -4.00
N CYS A 180 6.80 8.49 -4.53
CA CYS A 180 6.78 7.92 -5.89
C CYS A 180 5.46 8.13 -6.63
N SER A 181 5.52 7.96 -7.95
CA SER A 181 4.37 8.00 -8.85
C SER A 181 3.45 6.80 -8.67
N LYS A 182 2.27 6.85 -9.30
CA LYS A 182 1.36 5.70 -9.40
C LYS A 182 2.07 4.50 -10.06
N GLY A 183 1.65 3.30 -9.66
CA GLY A 183 2.13 2.04 -10.25
C GLY A 183 3.49 1.55 -9.75
N THR A 184 4.18 2.32 -8.91
CA THR A 184 5.46 1.92 -8.31
C THR A 184 5.26 0.78 -7.30
N TYR A 185 6.01 -0.31 -7.48
CA TYR A 185 6.12 -1.42 -6.54
C TYR A 185 7.36 -1.21 -5.67
N ILE A 186 7.15 -0.80 -4.41
CA ILE A 186 8.24 -0.56 -3.45
C ILE A 186 9.06 -1.82 -3.21
N ARG A 187 8.41 -3.00 -3.21
CA ARG A 187 9.12 -4.27 -3.05
C ARG A 187 10.06 -4.64 -4.21
N VAL A 188 9.78 -4.14 -5.42
CA VAL A 188 10.72 -4.29 -6.54
C VAL A 188 11.91 -3.38 -6.34
N LEU A 189 11.71 -2.14 -5.85
CA LEU A 189 12.83 -1.26 -5.48
C LEU A 189 13.71 -1.89 -4.39
N ALA A 190 13.10 -2.54 -3.39
CA ALA A 190 13.82 -3.26 -2.35
C ALA A 190 14.67 -4.39 -2.94
N HIS A 191 14.06 -5.26 -3.74
CA HIS A 191 14.73 -6.34 -4.44
C HIS A 191 15.89 -5.85 -5.31
N ASP A 192 15.65 -4.86 -6.17
CA ASP A 192 16.64 -4.35 -7.12
C ASP A 192 17.79 -3.63 -6.41
N LEU A 193 17.53 -2.96 -5.27
CA LEU A 193 18.59 -2.42 -4.40
C LEU A 193 19.50 -3.53 -3.88
N GLY A 194 18.92 -4.64 -3.40
CA GLY A 194 19.68 -5.80 -2.93
C GLY A 194 20.51 -6.47 -4.02
N GLU A 195 19.95 -6.59 -5.22
CA GLU A 195 20.69 -7.07 -6.41
C GLU A 195 21.86 -6.15 -6.75
N LYS A 196 21.65 -4.83 -6.69
CA LYS A 196 22.69 -3.83 -6.94
C LYS A 196 23.83 -3.90 -5.92
N LEU A 197 23.50 -4.22 -4.67
CA LEU A 197 24.45 -4.43 -3.58
C LEU A 197 25.07 -5.84 -3.58
N GLY A 198 24.60 -6.75 -4.44
CA GLY A 198 25.15 -8.10 -4.59
C GLY A 198 24.77 -9.11 -3.50
N CYS A 199 23.95 -8.72 -2.51
CA CYS A 199 23.54 -9.59 -1.40
C CYS A 199 22.06 -10.01 -1.45
N GLY A 200 21.29 -9.48 -2.40
CA GLY A 200 19.84 -9.66 -2.43
C GLY A 200 19.14 -8.91 -1.30
N ALA A 201 17.86 -8.62 -1.50
CA ALA A 201 17.03 -8.02 -0.46
C ALA A 201 15.54 -8.29 -0.70
N TYR A 202 14.75 -8.09 0.35
CA TYR A 202 13.29 -8.11 0.30
C TYR A 202 12.69 -7.01 1.17
N LEU A 203 11.44 -6.65 0.89
CA LEU A 203 10.70 -5.67 1.68
C LEU A 203 10.09 -6.33 2.92
N SER A 204 10.64 -6.05 4.10
CA SER A 204 10.19 -6.68 5.34
C SER A 204 9.04 -5.94 6.00
N SER A 205 8.92 -4.62 5.79
CA SER A 205 7.77 -3.83 6.25
C SER A 205 7.43 -2.72 5.27
N LEU A 206 6.14 -2.36 5.19
CA LEU A 206 5.67 -1.25 4.37
C LEU A 206 4.47 -0.54 5.00
N ARG A 207 4.50 0.78 5.02
CA ARG A 207 3.40 1.64 5.42
C ARG A 207 3.23 2.77 4.43
N ARG A 208 2.03 2.93 3.87
CA ARG A 208 1.69 4.11 3.07
C ARG A 208 1.25 5.23 3.99
N THR A 209 2.07 6.27 4.11
CA THR A 209 1.81 7.40 5.00
C THR A 209 0.96 8.48 4.33
N ALA A 210 1.05 8.65 3.00
CA ALA A 210 0.28 9.66 2.28
C ALA A 210 -0.09 9.26 0.85
N ILE A 211 -1.13 9.92 0.33
CA ILE A 211 -1.55 9.94 -1.08
C ILE A 211 -1.89 11.38 -1.43
N GLY A 212 -1.07 12.06 -2.23
CA GLY A 212 -1.18 13.51 -2.43
C GLY A 212 -1.24 14.26 -1.09
N ASP A 213 -2.25 15.11 -0.92
CA ASP A 213 -2.44 15.89 0.31
C ASP A 213 -3.14 15.11 1.45
N PHE A 214 -3.47 13.83 1.23
CA PHE A 214 -4.13 12.99 2.23
C PHE A 214 -3.09 12.25 3.07
N SER A 215 -3.21 12.37 4.39
CA SER A 215 -2.31 11.73 5.36
C SER A 215 -2.99 10.59 6.12
N VAL A 216 -2.22 9.55 6.44
CA VAL A 216 -2.64 8.47 7.34
C VAL A 216 -2.92 8.96 8.77
N SER A 217 -2.30 10.08 9.18
CA SER A 217 -2.55 10.67 10.51
C SER A 217 -4.00 11.12 10.69
N ASP A 218 -4.67 11.50 9.60
CA ASP A 218 -6.08 11.86 9.60
C ASP A 218 -7.00 10.65 9.38
N ALA A 219 -6.46 9.47 9.04
CA ALA A 219 -7.26 8.29 8.72
C ALA A 219 -7.80 7.59 9.97
N LEU A 220 -9.03 7.09 9.87
CA LEU A 220 -9.66 6.27 10.91
C LEU A 220 -9.15 4.83 10.81
N THR A 221 -9.02 4.12 11.93
CA THR A 221 -8.96 2.66 11.89
C THR A 221 -10.33 2.10 11.47
N VAL A 222 -10.37 0.81 11.11
CA VAL A 222 -11.64 0.15 10.77
C VAL A 222 -12.56 0.08 11.99
N GLU A 223 -11.97 -0.08 13.16
CA GLU A 223 -12.61 -0.13 14.47
C GLU A 223 -13.20 1.25 14.83
N GLU A 224 -12.39 2.31 14.78
CA GLU A 224 -12.84 3.70 15.02
C GLU A 224 -14.00 4.08 14.09
N PHE A 225 -13.91 3.69 12.80
CA PHE A 225 -15.00 3.91 11.85
C PHE A 225 -16.28 3.16 12.23
N SER A 226 -16.15 1.91 12.68
CA SER A 226 -17.28 1.08 13.10
C SER A 226 -17.97 1.65 14.35
N GLU A 227 -17.20 2.11 15.32
CA GLU A 227 -17.71 2.69 16.57
C GLU A 227 -18.48 3.99 16.29
N LYS A 228 -17.85 4.94 15.58
CA LYS A 228 -18.50 6.21 15.20
C LYS A 228 -19.77 6.02 14.37
N HIS A 229 -19.81 5.00 13.52
CA HIS A 229 -21.02 4.70 12.77
C HIS A 229 -22.10 4.06 13.66
N GLY A 230 -21.73 3.13 14.53
CA GLY A 230 -22.66 2.45 15.45
C GLY A 230 -23.36 3.39 16.43
N GLU A 231 -22.62 4.36 16.99
CA GLU A 231 -23.20 5.41 17.86
C GLU A 231 -24.29 6.23 17.15
N ASN A 232 -24.11 6.53 15.86
CA ASN A 232 -25.09 7.26 15.07
C ASN A 232 -26.35 6.43 14.76
N THR A 233 -26.22 5.13 14.49
CA THR A 233 -27.38 4.26 14.27
C THR A 233 -28.24 4.12 15.54
N LEU A 234 -27.62 4.09 16.71
CA LEU A 234 -28.32 4.09 18.00
C LEU A 234 -29.03 5.42 18.27
N HIS A 235 -28.42 6.56 17.95
CA HIS A 235 -29.05 7.88 18.11
C HIS A 235 -30.27 8.09 17.20
N LEU A 236 -30.22 7.59 15.95
CA LEU A 236 -31.37 7.63 15.03
C LEU A 236 -32.54 6.73 15.49
N ALA A 237 -32.26 5.63 16.20
CA ALA A 237 -33.29 4.75 16.73
C ALA A 237 -34.03 5.32 17.95
N HIS A 238 -33.40 6.21 18.73
CA HIS A 238 -33.99 6.82 19.93
C HIS A 238 -34.64 8.20 19.69
N GLY A 239 -34.49 8.77 18.48
CA GLY A 239 -35.13 10.04 18.08
C GLY A 239 -36.45 9.89 17.32
N ALA A 240 -36.96 8.66 17.18
CA ALA A 240 -38.24 8.34 16.56
C ALA A 240 -39.20 7.73 17.59
N VAL A 241 -39.64 8.54 18.55
CA VAL A 241 -40.79 8.25 19.43
C VAL A 241 -41.67 9.49 19.49
#